data_AF-A0A9W6XHT9-F1
#
_entry.id   AF-A0A9W6XHT9-F1
#
_cell.length_a   1.000
_cell.length_b   1.000
_cell.length_c   1.000
_cell.angle_alpha   90.00
_cell.angle_beta   90.00
_cell.angle_gamma   90.00
#
_symmetry.space_group_name_H-M   'P 1'
#
loop_
_entity.id
_entity.type
_entity.pdbx_description
1 polymer ?
#
loop_
_entity_poly.entity_id
_entity_poly.type
_entity_poly.pdbx_seq_one_letter_code
_entity_poly.pdbx_strand_id
1 'polypeptide(L)'
;MLQEQIKALEERYQHAIKEPKLTVWTVAARYFRLLESDVSSADASNFMQAAMTPHVTDGLLCGAEALLENRRQLSLCFGSIDTRAKCLLATEGGSLVAITTTTITLPAETIQRVFPHLTSVEDWKRQLVSPGFQALGSACCSARIGAF
;
A
#
# COMPACT_ATOMS: atom_id res chain seq x y z
N MET A 1 -7.25 -43.91 0.02
CA MET A 1 -8.34 -43.06 -0.50
C MET A 1 -8.27 -41.60 -0.05
N LEU A 2 -8.47 -41.23 1.22
CA LEU A 2 -8.49 -39.80 1.63
C LEU A 2 -7.12 -39.10 1.49
N GLN A 3 -6.04 -39.76 1.89
CA GLN A 3 -4.67 -39.21 1.76
C GLN A 3 -4.22 -39.06 0.31
N GLU A 4 -4.65 -39.97 -0.57
CA GLU A 4 -4.37 -39.87 -2.02
C GLU A 4 -5.11 -38.69 -2.64
N GLN A 5 -6.33 -38.40 -2.19
CA GLN A 5 -7.08 -37.23 -2.65
C GLN A 5 -6.46 -35.92 -2.18
N ILE A 6 -5.98 -35.84 -0.94
CA ILE A 6 -5.26 -34.67 -0.42
C ILE A 6 -3.99 -34.44 -1.23
N LYS A 7 -3.19 -35.48 -1.45
CA LYS A 7 -1.95 -35.39 -2.21
C LYS A 7 -2.18 -34.96 -3.67
N ALA A 8 -3.21 -35.54 -4.32
CA ALA A 8 -3.59 -35.15 -5.67
C ALA A 8 -4.11 -33.69 -5.74
N LEU A 9 -4.81 -33.23 -4.71
CA LEU A 9 -5.24 -31.83 -4.59
C LEU A 9 -4.06 -30.87 -4.40
N GLU A 10 -3.09 -31.23 -3.55
CA GLU A 10 -1.88 -30.46 -3.33
C GLU A 10 -1.05 -30.36 -4.62
N GLU A 11 -0.86 -31.45 -5.34
CA GLU A 11 -0.14 -31.47 -6.62
C GLU A 11 -0.83 -30.58 -7.67
N ARG A 12 -2.16 -30.65 -7.77
CA ARG A 12 -2.95 -29.78 -8.66
C ARG A 12 -2.85 -28.31 -8.26
N TYR A 13 -2.91 -28.01 -6.96
CA TYR A 13 -2.79 -26.65 -6.43
C TYR A 13 -1.40 -26.07 -6.72
N GLN A 14 -0.34 -26.84 -6.50
CA GLN A 14 1.04 -26.43 -6.81
C GLN A 14 1.25 -26.17 -8.30
N HIS A 15 0.60 -26.93 -9.19
CA HIS A 15 0.64 -26.67 -10.63
C HIS A 15 -0.15 -25.41 -11.03
N ALA A 16 -1.29 -25.14 -10.37
CA ALA A 16 -2.10 -23.95 -10.62
C ALA A 16 -1.45 -22.64 -10.10
N ILE A 17 -0.60 -22.72 -9.07
CA ILE A 17 0.13 -21.57 -8.52
C ILE A 17 1.34 -21.15 -9.37
N LYS A 18 1.89 -22.06 -10.19
CA LYS A 18 3.15 -21.83 -10.92
C LYS A 18 3.15 -20.61 -11.83
N GLU A 19 1.98 -20.16 -12.31
CA GLU A 19 1.85 -18.85 -12.95
C GLU A 19 0.65 -18.09 -12.37
N PRO A 20 0.89 -17.11 -11.49
CA PRO A 20 -0.19 -16.25 -11.04
C PRO A 20 -0.70 -15.47 -12.24
N LYS A 21 -1.88 -15.85 -12.75
CA LYS A 21 -2.61 -15.00 -13.70
C LYS A 21 -2.76 -13.63 -13.05
N LEU A 22 -2.32 -12.59 -13.77
CA LEU A 22 -2.40 -11.22 -13.29
C LEU A 22 -3.89 -10.85 -13.21
N THR A 23 -4.44 -10.91 -12.00
CA THR A 23 -5.79 -10.47 -11.66
C THR A 23 -5.73 -9.22 -10.81
N VAL A 24 -6.83 -8.48 -10.74
CA VAL A 24 -6.96 -7.31 -9.87
C VAL A 24 -6.60 -7.67 -8.42
N TRP A 25 -6.95 -8.86 -7.94
CA TRP A 25 -6.59 -9.37 -6.62
C TRP A 25 -5.09 -9.55 -6.42
N THR A 26 -4.41 -10.20 -7.38
CA THR A 26 -2.96 -10.42 -7.29
C THR A 26 -2.18 -9.11 -7.41
N VAL A 27 -2.66 -8.17 -8.24
CA VAL A 27 -2.08 -6.84 -8.38
C VAL A 27 -2.24 -6.06 -7.09
N ALA A 28 -3.45 -5.99 -6.53
CA ALA A 28 -3.72 -5.30 -5.27
C ALA A 28 -2.92 -5.89 -4.11
N ALA A 29 -2.90 -7.23 -3.97
CA ALA A 29 -2.13 -7.88 -2.91
C ALA A 29 -0.62 -7.59 -3.02
N ARG A 30 -0.09 -7.51 -4.25
CA ARG A 30 1.32 -7.20 -4.48
C ARG A 30 1.63 -5.71 -4.28
N TYR A 31 0.70 -4.82 -4.64
CA TYR A 31 0.76 -3.39 -4.33
C TYR A 31 0.85 -3.13 -2.82
N PHE A 32 0.00 -3.75 -1.99
CA PHE A 32 0.06 -3.54 -0.55
C PHE A 32 1.33 -4.13 0.08
N ARG A 33 1.85 -5.26 -0.41
CA ARG A 33 3.17 -5.76 0.02
C ARG A 33 4.30 -4.78 -0.27
N LEU A 34 4.21 -4.03 -1.38
CA LEU A 34 5.19 -2.99 -1.70
C LEU A 34 5.13 -1.83 -0.71
N LEU A 35 3.94 -1.49 -0.23
CA LEU A 35 3.79 -0.49 0.83
C LEU A 35 4.35 -0.96 2.17
N GLU A 36 4.32 -2.26 2.47
CA GLU A 36 4.94 -2.83 3.67
C GLU A 36 6.48 -2.91 3.56
N SER A 37 7.02 -2.97 2.34
CA SER A 37 8.46 -3.05 2.11
C SER A 37 9.14 -1.67 2.07
N ASP A 38 10.42 -1.63 2.44
CA ASP A 38 11.28 -0.48 2.20
C ASP A 38 11.49 -0.33 0.68
N VAL A 39 10.81 0.66 0.08
CA VAL A 39 10.76 0.83 -1.39
C VAL A 39 12.13 1.30 -1.91
N SER A 40 13.01 0.34 -2.18
CA SER A 40 14.33 0.56 -2.79
C SER A 40 14.70 -0.54 -3.81
N SER A 41 13.75 -1.34 -4.28
CA SER A 41 14.02 -2.37 -5.30
C SER A 41 13.61 -1.90 -6.69
N ALA A 42 14.46 -2.12 -7.69
CA ALA A 42 14.11 -1.96 -9.10
C ALA A 42 12.86 -2.79 -9.48
N ASP A 43 12.63 -3.91 -8.80
CA ASP A 43 11.46 -4.77 -9.00
C ASP A 43 10.15 -4.08 -8.60
N ALA A 44 10.19 -3.21 -7.60
CA ALA A 44 9.03 -2.42 -7.17
C ALA A 44 8.60 -1.44 -8.25
N SER A 45 9.58 -0.69 -8.80
CA SER A 45 9.33 0.27 -9.87
C SER A 45 8.82 -0.43 -11.13
N ASN A 46 9.49 -1.51 -11.55
CA ASN A 46 9.10 -2.28 -12.73
C ASN A 46 7.69 -2.86 -12.59
N PHE A 47 7.35 -3.40 -11.42
CA PHE A 47 6.01 -3.92 -11.16
C PHE A 47 4.95 -2.81 -11.25
N MET A 48 5.19 -1.67 -10.59
CA MET A 48 4.23 -0.57 -10.57
C MET A 48 3.98 0.00 -11.96
N GLN A 49 5.04 0.18 -12.75
CA GLN A 49 4.94 0.62 -14.14
C GLN A 49 4.19 -0.40 -15.02
N ALA A 50 4.40 -1.70 -14.80
CA ALA A 50 3.73 -2.74 -15.58
C ALA A 50 2.26 -2.95 -15.16
N ALA A 51 1.94 -2.75 -13.88
CA ALA A 51 0.63 -3.06 -13.32
C ALA A 51 -0.33 -1.86 -13.31
N MET A 52 0.19 -0.63 -13.39
CA MET A 52 -0.62 0.59 -13.33
C MET A 52 -0.76 1.24 -14.70
N THR A 53 -1.90 1.89 -14.92
CA THR A 53 -2.11 2.70 -16.12
C THR A 53 -1.27 3.98 -16.03
N PRO A 54 -0.88 4.59 -17.15
CA PRO A 54 -0.13 5.86 -17.16
C PRO A 54 -0.83 7.02 -16.43
N HIS A 55 -2.14 6.90 -16.20
CA HIS A 55 -2.98 7.92 -15.56
C HIS A 55 -3.56 7.44 -14.22
N VAL A 56 -2.93 6.43 -13.60
CA VAL A 56 -3.24 6.04 -12.24
C VAL A 56 -3.12 7.25 -11.32
N THR A 57 -4.03 7.39 -10.35
CA THR A 57 -4.04 8.52 -9.42
C THR A 57 -4.51 8.07 -8.04
N ASP A 58 -3.95 8.70 -7.01
CA ASP A 58 -4.42 8.60 -5.61
C ASP A 58 -5.40 9.73 -5.23
N GLY A 59 -5.80 10.56 -6.22
CA GLY A 59 -6.62 11.76 -6.05
C GLY A 59 -5.82 13.05 -5.88
N LEU A 60 -4.52 12.97 -5.61
CA LEU A 60 -3.61 14.13 -5.48
C LEU A 60 -2.51 14.11 -6.54
N LEU A 61 -1.96 12.94 -6.83
CA LEU A 61 -0.86 12.70 -7.75
C LEU A 61 -1.33 11.83 -8.92
N CYS A 62 -0.64 11.94 -10.06
CA CYS A 62 -0.93 11.18 -11.27
C CYS A 62 0.33 10.51 -11.80
N GLY A 63 0.22 9.25 -12.19
CA GLY A 63 1.30 8.42 -12.72
C GLY A 63 2.01 7.58 -11.65
N ALA A 64 2.49 6.40 -12.05
CA ALA A 64 3.15 5.45 -11.16
C ALA A 64 4.44 6.03 -10.54
N GLU A 65 5.20 6.79 -11.32
CA GLU A 65 6.43 7.47 -10.90
C GLU A 65 6.16 8.49 -9.78
N ALA A 66 5.11 9.31 -9.93
CA ALA A 66 4.75 10.32 -8.93
C ALA A 66 4.33 9.66 -7.61
N LEU A 67 3.58 8.56 -7.68
CA LEU A 67 3.16 7.79 -6.50
C LEU A 67 4.37 7.14 -5.79
N LEU A 68 5.30 6.58 -6.55
CA LEU A 68 6.53 5.99 -6.00
C LEU A 68 7.44 7.03 -5.34
N GLU A 69 7.61 8.19 -5.99
CA GLU A 69 8.42 9.26 -5.44
C GLU A 69 7.79 9.84 -4.17
N ASN A 70 6.46 10.03 -4.14
CA ASN A 70 5.75 10.45 -2.95
C ASN A 70 5.93 9.45 -1.80
N ARG A 71 5.84 8.14 -2.08
CA ARG A 71 6.12 7.11 -1.08
C ARG A 71 7.55 7.22 -0.52
N ARG A 72 8.54 7.41 -1.39
CA ARG A 72 9.94 7.59 -0.98
C ARG A 72 10.12 8.81 -0.08
N GLN A 73 9.51 9.94 -0.44
CA GLN A 73 9.54 11.17 0.36
C GLN A 73 8.87 10.97 1.73
N LEU A 74 7.71 10.31 1.77
CA LEU A 74 7.02 9.99 3.02
C LEU A 74 7.89 9.13 3.94
N SER A 75 8.58 8.11 3.41
CA SER A 75 9.51 7.29 4.19
C SER A 75 10.71 8.10 4.71
N LEU A 76 11.21 9.07 3.95
CA LEU A 76 12.28 9.97 4.42
C LEU A 76 11.80 10.92 5.52
N CYS A 77 10.61 11.50 5.35
CA CYS A 77 10.04 12.46 6.28
C CYS A 77 9.67 11.79 7.60
N PHE A 78 8.93 10.68 7.54
CA PHE A 78 8.30 10.06 8.69
C PHE A 78 9.03 8.81 9.21
N GLY A 79 10.13 8.40 8.58
CA GLY A 79 10.84 7.18 8.95
C GLY A 79 10.03 5.93 8.56
N SER A 80 9.81 5.02 9.52
CA SER A 80 9.04 3.79 9.28
C SER A 80 7.55 4.10 9.22
N ILE A 81 7.01 4.04 7.99
CA ILE A 81 5.57 4.01 7.72
C ILE A 81 5.19 2.57 7.36
N ASP A 82 4.48 1.92 8.26
CA ASP A 82 4.02 0.55 8.10
C ASP A 82 2.54 0.55 7.71
N THR A 83 2.25 0.27 6.44
CA THR A 83 0.88 0.23 5.92
C THR A 83 0.52 -1.21 5.59
N ARG A 84 -0.38 -1.80 6.38
CA ARG A 84 -0.81 -3.19 6.20
C ARG A 84 -2.23 -3.27 5.68
N ALA A 85 -2.44 -4.08 4.65
CA ALA A 85 -3.79 -4.41 4.19
C ALA A 85 -4.43 -5.41 5.15
N LYS A 86 -5.55 -5.03 5.75
CA LYS A 86 -6.39 -5.91 6.59
C LYS A 86 -7.30 -6.77 5.74
N CYS A 87 -7.91 -6.19 4.72
CA CYS A 87 -8.69 -6.93 3.75
C CYS A 87 -8.77 -6.21 2.41
N LEU A 88 -9.06 -7.01 1.37
CA LEU A 88 -9.43 -6.57 0.04
C LEU A 88 -10.88 -7.01 -0.19
N LEU A 89 -11.73 -6.08 -0.59
CA LEU A 89 -13.15 -6.28 -0.84
C LEU A 89 -13.42 -6.01 -2.31
N ALA A 90 -14.07 -6.95 -3.00
CA ALA A 90 -14.57 -6.67 -4.33
C ALA A 90 -15.77 -5.73 -4.29
N THR A 91 -15.87 -4.91 -5.31
CA THR A 91 -16.99 -4.02 -5.57
C THR A 91 -17.56 -4.28 -6.96
N GLU A 92 -18.75 -3.76 -7.22
CA GLU A 92 -19.35 -3.83 -8.55
C GLU A 92 -18.44 -3.17 -9.60
N GLY A 93 -18.38 -3.75 -10.80
CA GLY A 93 -17.54 -3.23 -11.89
C GLY A 93 -16.06 -3.62 -11.82
N GLY A 94 -15.71 -4.70 -11.11
CA GLY A 94 -14.35 -5.27 -11.15
C GLY A 94 -13.30 -4.45 -10.39
N SER A 95 -13.73 -3.54 -9.52
CA SER A 95 -12.86 -2.73 -8.67
C SER A 95 -12.69 -3.37 -7.28
N LEU A 96 -11.58 -3.05 -6.62
CA LEU A 96 -11.32 -3.47 -5.24
C LEU A 96 -11.26 -2.27 -4.29
N VAL A 97 -11.76 -2.47 -3.07
CA VAL A 97 -11.56 -1.57 -1.93
C VAL A 97 -10.67 -2.27 -0.91
N ALA A 98 -9.63 -1.57 -0.46
CA ALA A 98 -8.76 -2.08 0.59
C ALA A 98 -9.06 -1.40 1.92
N ILE A 99 -9.17 -2.20 2.98
CA ILE A 99 -9.13 -1.68 4.35
C ILE A 99 -7.70 -1.85 4.83
N THR A 100 -7.04 -0.74 5.14
CA THR A 100 -5.65 -0.72 5.60
C THR A 100 -5.53 -0.21 7.02
N THR A 101 -4.43 -0.58 7.67
CA THR A 101 -3.99 0.05 8.91
C THR A 101 -2.61 0.62 8.66
N THR A 102 -2.46 1.93 8.81
CA THR A 102 -1.19 2.62 8.69
C THR A 102 -0.69 3.01 10.07
N THR A 103 0.47 2.49 10.44
CA THR A 103 1.20 2.86 11.66
C THR A 103 2.37 3.74 11.27
N ILE A 104 2.44 4.92 11.86
CA ILE A 104 3.56 5.85 11.65
C ILE A 104 4.31 5.97 12.97
N THR A 105 5.58 5.58 12.97
CA THR A 105 6.46 5.83 14.11
C THR A 105 7.12 7.17 13.91
N LEU A 106 6.86 8.14 14.79
CA LEU A 106 7.43 9.49 14.71
C LEU A 106 8.55 9.66 15.75
N PRO A 107 9.83 9.49 15.37
CA PRO A 107 10.95 9.91 16.21
C PRO A 107 10.87 11.40 16.58
N ALA A 108 11.39 11.78 17.74
CA ALA A 108 11.42 13.18 18.18
C ALA A 108 12.12 14.10 17.15
N GLU A 109 13.20 13.62 16.53
CA GLU A 109 13.92 14.28 15.44
C GLU A 109 13.05 14.52 14.19
N THR A 110 12.23 13.53 13.82
CA THR A 110 11.28 13.62 12.71
C THR A 110 10.21 14.68 12.98
N ILE A 111 9.73 14.77 14.22
CA ILE A 111 8.74 15.78 14.61
C ILE A 111 9.34 17.18 14.51
N GLN A 112 10.53 17.41 15.05
CA GLN A 112 11.19 18.72 14.94
C GLN A 112 11.44 19.14 13.48
N ARG A 113 11.72 18.17 12.61
CA ARG A 113 11.97 18.41 11.18
C ARG A 113 10.70 18.68 10.38
N VAL A 114 9.65 17.87 10.57
CA VAL A 114 8.42 17.93 9.75
C VAL A 114 7.37 18.86 10.36
N PHE A 115 7.38 19.00 11.68
CA PHE A 115 6.46 19.84 12.44
C PHE A 115 7.21 20.72 13.45
N PRO A 116 8.04 21.68 12.98
CA PRO A 116 8.87 22.51 13.86
C PRO A 116 8.06 23.34 14.86
N HIS A 117 6.76 23.53 14.60
CA HIS A 117 5.83 24.26 15.47
C HIS A 117 5.20 23.39 16.57
N LEU A 118 5.36 22.06 16.52
CA LEU A 118 4.84 21.15 17.56
C LEU A 118 5.93 20.92 18.61
N THR A 119 6.04 21.87 19.54
CA THR A 119 7.09 21.89 20.57
C THR A 119 6.76 21.09 21.82
N SER A 120 5.50 20.67 22.03
CA SER A 120 5.09 19.91 23.21
C SER A 120 4.41 18.56 22.89
N VAL A 121 4.55 17.67 23.88
CA VAL A 121 3.90 16.35 24.00
C VAL A 121 2.44 16.53 24.46
N GLU A 122 1.82 17.68 24.22
CA GLU A 122 0.39 17.91 24.43
C GLU A 122 -0.22 18.42 23.13
N ASP A 123 0.52 19.26 22.39
CA ASP A 123 0.17 19.75 21.06
C ASP A 123 0.12 18.60 20.03
N TRP A 124 1.08 17.66 20.11
CA TRP A 124 1.12 16.46 19.27
C TRP A 124 -0.20 15.64 19.29
N LYS A 125 -0.78 15.42 20.47
CA LYS A 125 -1.97 14.59 20.73
C LYS A 125 -3.22 15.29 20.23
N ARG A 126 -3.25 16.61 20.22
CA ARG A 126 -4.37 17.39 19.70
C ARG A 126 -4.34 17.46 18.16
N GLN A 127 -3.14 17.57 17.58
CA GLN A 127 -2.96 17.69 16.14
C GLN A 127 -3.13 16.34 15.41
N LEU A 128 -2.66 15.23 15.99
CA LEU A 128 -2.69 13.90 15.34
C LEU A 128 -4.09 13.30 15.22
N VAL A 129 -5.05 13.71 16.07
CA VAL A 129 -6.48 13.36 15.91
C VAL A 129 -7.24 14.34 15.02
N SER A 130 -6.57 15.38 14.49
CA SER A 130 -7.24 16.32 13.59
C SER A 130 -7.49 15.68 12.21
N PRO A 131 -8.61 16.04 11.54
CA PRO A 131 -8.97 15.48 10.24
C PRO A 131 -7.88 15.66 9.16
N GLY A 132 -7.07 16.72 9.25
CA GLY A 132 -5.99 16.99 8.29
C GLY A 132 -4.85 15.98 8.32
N PHE A 133 -4.58 15.34 9.46
CA PHE A 133 -3.57 14.28 9.58
C PHE A 133 -4.12 12.92 9.15
N GLN A 134 -5.42 12.67 9.38
CA GLN A 134 -6.12 11.51 8.81
C GLN A 134 -6.14 11.55 7.27
N ALA A 135 -6.20 12.74 6.68
CA ALA A 135 -6.15 12.92 5.23
C ALA A 135 -4.83 12.47 4.59
N LEU A 136 -3.69 12.65 5.28
CA LEU A 136 -2.38 12.13 4.84
C LEU A 136 -2.33 10.59 4.87
N GLY A 137 -2.99 9.97 5.86
CA GLY A 137 -3.15 8.52 5.94
C GLY A 137 -4.13 7.96 4.90
N SER A 138 -5.23 8.67 4.61
CA SER A 138 -6.22 8.27 3.61
C SER A 138 -5.77 8.51 2.17
N ALA A 139 -4.93 9.52 1.93
CA ALA A 139 -4.33 9.80 0.62
C ALA A 139 -3.46 8.62 0.14
N CYS A 140 -2.84 7.88 1.07
CA CYS A 140 -1.97 6.77 0.71
C CYS A 140 -2.70 5.52 0.17
N CYS A 141 -4.04 5.48 0.14
CA CYS A 141 -4.79 4.23 -0.14
C CYS A 141 -6.03 4.36 -1.03
N SER A 142 -6.19 5.43 -1.83
CA SER A 142 -7.22 5.45 -2.88
C SER A 142 -6.61 5.11 -4.25
N ALA A 143 -6.08 3.90 -4.42
CA ALA A 143 -5.75 3.40 -5.75
C ALA A 143 -7.01 2.76 -6.35
N ARG A 144 -7.69 3.47 -7.26
CA ARG A 144 -8.70 2.84 -8.13
C ARG A 144 -7.98 1.93 -9.11
N ILE A 145 -7.85 0.64 -8.76
CA ILE A 145 -7.38 -0.39 -9.69
C ILE A 145 -8.59 -0.79 -10.54
N GLY A 146 -8.83 -0.02 -11.62
CA GLY A 146 -9.79 -0.38 -12.65
C GLY A 146 -9.16 -1.40 -13.60
N ALA A 147 -9.84 -2.52 -13.82
CA ALA A 147 -9.53 -3.44 -14.91
C ALA A 147 -9.91 -2.78 -16.25
N PHE A 148 -8.97 -2.75 -17.18
CA PHE A 148 -9.25 -2.66 -18.61
C PHE A 148 -8.62 -3.87 -19.28
#